data_AF-A0A2W6C6Y1-F1
#
_entry.id   AF-A0A2W6C6Y1-F1
#
_cell.length_a   1.000
_cell.length_b   1.000
_cell.length_c   1.000
_cell.angle_alpha   90.00
_cell.angle_beta   90.00
_cell.angle_gamma   90.00
#
_symmetry.space_group_name_H-M   'P 1'
#
loop_
_entity.id
_entity.type
_entity.pdbx_description
1 polymer ?
#
loop_
_entity_poly.entity_id
_entity_poly.type
_entity_poly.pdbx_seq_one_letter_code
_entity_poly.pdbx_strand_id
1 'polypeptide(L)'
;MARLLPPHEHYMEQFCGGSSVLLATAPSMMETVNDLDGRLMTFWRVLRDRPADLERLCALTPHSRAEYQHYADADADADADDLTDELETARRVCVQLSQGSGGTQRRTGWRNYVVPRGSSIGG
;
A
#
# COMPACT_ATOMS: atom_id res chain seq x y z
N MET A 1 -3.30 -10.90 14.87
CA MET A 1 -4.18 -9.82 15.36
C MET A 1 -5.64 -10.12 15.12
N ALA A 2 -6.10 -10.42 13.89
CA ALA A 2 -7.50 -10.77 13.61
C ALA A 2 -8.12 -11.83 14.57
N ARG A 3 -7.39 -12.90 14.88
CA ARG A 3 -7.84 -13.98 15.80
C ARG A 3 -7.97 -13.58 17.28
N LEU A 4 -7.51 -12.39 17.67
CA LEU A 4 -7.58 -11.88 19.04
C LEU A 4 -8.76 -10.92 19.25
N LEU A 5 -9.49 -10.57 18.19
CA LEU A 5 -10.66 -9.73 18.30
C LEU A 5 -11.80 -10.52 18.97
N PRO A 6 -12.49 -9.93 19.96
CA PRO A 6 -13.68 -10.55 20.53
C PRO A 6 -14.79 -10.64 19.48
N PRO A 7 -15.84 -11.46 19.69
CA PRO A 7 -17.04 -11.40 18.87
C PRO A 7 -17.56 -9.95 18.79
N HIS A 8 -17.83 -9.48 17.58
CA HIS A 8 -18.28 -8.13 17.32
C HIS A 8 -19.24 -8.13 16.14
N GLU A 9 -20.17 -7.18 16.15
CA GLU A 9 -21.09 -6.94 15.03
C GLU A 9 -20.62 -5.76 14.18
N HIS A 10 -19.88 -4.82 14.78
CA HIS A 10 -19.33 -3.63 14.13
C HIS A 10 -17.80 -3.61 14.27
N TYR A 11 -17.10 -3.62 13.14
CA TYR A 11 -15.65 -3.45 13.09
C TYR A 11 -15.29 -2.00 12.72
N MET A 12 -14.27 -1.43 13.36
CA MET A 12 -13.78 -0.09 13.05
C MET A 12 -12.25 -0.06 12.96
N GLU A 13 -11.72 0.54 11.89
CA GLU A 13 -10.29 0.71 11.67
C GLU A 13 -10.02 2.14 11.18
N GLN A 14 -9.65 3.04 12.10
CA GLN A 14 -9.43 4.48 11.81
C GLN A 14 -8.07 4.81 11.19
N PHE A 15 -7.11 3.89 11.28
CA PHE A 15 -5.76 3.99 10.71
C PHE A 15 -5.48 2.74 9.89
N CYS A 16 -6.29 2.52 8.85
CA CYS A 16 -6.34 1.23 8.19
C CYS A 16 -5.04 0.88 7.49
N GLY A 17 -4.26 1.84 7.01
CA GLY A 17 -3.07 1.53 6.20
C GLY A 17 -3.42 0.55 5.08
N GLY A 18 -2.76 -0.61 5.07
CA GLY A 18 -3.03 -1.70 4.13
C GLY A 18 -4.26 -2.58 4.45
N SER A 19 -5.09 -2.23 5.43
CA SER A 19 -6.30 -2.94 5.86
C SER A 19 -6.09 -4.42 6.18
N SER A 20 -4.88 -4.79 6.61
CA SER A 20 -4.48 -6.18 6.81
C SER A 20 -5.28 -6.90 7.90
N VAL A 21 -5.82 -6.17 8.88
CA VAL A 21 -6.65 -6.74 9.93
C VAL A 21 -8.06 -6.99 9.40
N LEU A 22 -8.71 -5.97 8.83
CA LEU A 22 -10.01 -6.09 8.16
C LEU A 22 -10.05 -7.26 7.16
N LEU A 23 -9.05 -7.34 6.27
CA LEU A 23 -8.99 -8.37 5.22
C LEU A 23 -8.73 -9.78 5.78
N ALA A 24 -8.24 -9.88 7.02
CA ALA A 24 -7.98 -11.14 7.69
C ALA A 24 -9.08 -11.52 8.71
N THR A 25 -10.05 -10.63 8.95
CA THR A 25 -11.20 -10.88 9.82
C THR A 25 -12.37 -11.44 9.02
N ALA A 26 -13.23 -12.22 9.69
CA ALA A 26 -14.52 -12.58 9.11
C ALA A 26 -15.36 -11.30 8.95
N PRO A 27 -16.12 -11.14 7.85
CA PRO A 27 -16.96 -9.96 7.66
C PRO A 27 -17.91 -9.73 8.82
N SER A 28 -18.01 -8.48 9.28
CA SER A 28 -18.95 -8.04 10.32
C SER A 28 -20.24 -7.51 9.73
N MET A 29 -21.29 -7.32 10.54
CA MET A 29 -22.54 -6.69 10.05
C MET A 29 -22.31 -5.25 9.58
N MET A 30 -21.38 -4.53 10.22
CA MET A 30 -20.95 -3.21 9.77
C MET A 30 -19.44 -3.07 9.89
N GLU A 31 -18.82 -2.41 8.92
CA GLU A 31 -17.38 -2.18 8.86
C GLU A 31 -17.12 -0.72 8.50
N THR A 32 -16.43 0.01 9.38
CA THR A 32 -16.01 1.40 9.15
C THR A 32 -14.50 1.45 9.02
N VAL A 33 -14.01 1.82 7.85
CA VAL A 33 -12.59 1.84 7.53
C VAL A 33 -12.21 3.24 7.07
N ASN A 34 -11.18 3.82 7.70
CA ASN A 34 -10.69 5.14 7.38
C ASN A 34 -9.17 5.23 7.55
N ASP A 35 -8.57 6.22 6.91
CA ASP A 35 -7.20 6.67 7.14
C ASP A 35 -7.13 8.19 6.92
N LEU A 36 -6.15 8.85 7.51
CA LEU A 36 -5.92 10.28 7.30
C LEU A 36 -5.23 10.55 5.95
N ASP A 37 -4.52 9.57 5.39
CA ASP A 37 -3.90 9.69 4.07
C ASP A 37 -4.95 9.61 2.95
N GLY A 38 -5.31 10.76 2.38
CA GLY A 38 -6.27 10.86 1.27
C GLY A 38 -5.87 10.08 0.01
N ARG A 39 -4.57 9.83 -0.20
CA ARG A 39 -4.07 9.02 -1.33
C ARG A 39 -4.36 7.54 -1.10
N LEU A 40 -4.26 7.08 0.15
CA LEU A 40 -4.63 5.72 0.52
C LEU A 40 -6.14 5.48 0.37
N MET A 41 -6.97 6.45 0.78
CA MET A 41 -8.42 6.39 0.53
C MET A 41 -8.73 6.40 -0.98
N THR A 42 -7.95 7.15 -1.77
CA THR A 42 -8.06 7.15 -3.24
C THR A 42 -7.66 5.81 -3.84
N PHE A 43 -6.60 5.17 -3.35
CA PHE A 43 -6.22 3.81 -3.75
C PHE A 43 -7.35 2.81 -3.51
N TRP A 44 -7.93 2.77 -2.31
CA TRP A 44 -9.04 1.87 -2.00
C TRP A 44 -10.29 2.14 -2.84
N ARG A 45 -10.60 3.43 -3.08
CA ARG A 45 -11.72 3.85 -3.96
C ARG A 45 -11.51 3.35 -5.39
N VAL A 46 -10.34 3.59 -5.97
CA VAL A 46 -10.01 3.16 -7.36
C VAL A 46 -9.95 1.65 -7.47
N LEU A 47 -9.38 0.94 -6.48
CA LEU A 47 -9.35 -0.52 -6.47
C LEU A 47 -10.77 -1.12 -6.50
N ARG A 48 -11.71 -0.51 -5.76
CA ARG A 48 -13.12 -0.93 -5.75
C ARG A 48 -13.83 -0.60 -7.06
N ASP A 49 -13.66 0.63 -7.57
CA ASP A 49 -14.51 1.17 -8.64
C ASP A 49 -13.93 0.91 -10.05
N ARG A 50 -12.60 0.75 -10.18
CA ARG A 50 -11.87 0.50 -11.44
C ARG A 50 -10.72 -0.51 -11.28
N PRO A 51 -10.97 -1.75 -10.81
CA PRO A 51 -9.92 -2.72 -10.53
C PRO A 51 -9.08 -3.09 -11.76
N ALA A 52 -9.71 -3.29 -12.92
CA ALA A 52 -9.02 -3.71 -14.14
C ALA A 52 -8.03 -2.65 -14.66
N ASP A 53 -8.41 -1.37 -14.58
CA ASP A 53 -7.55 -0.26 -15.00
C ASP A 53 -6.32 -0.15 -14.08
N LEU A 54 -6.53 -0.24 -12.77
CA LEU A 54 -5.46 -0.21 -11.79
C LEU A 54 -4.54 -1.42 -11.93
N GLU A 55 -5.09 -2.63 -12.09
CA GLU A 55 -4.32 -3.85 -12.32
C GLU A 55 -3.43 -3.73 -13.56
N ARG A 56 -4.00 -3.26 -14.67
CA ARG A 56 -3.28 -3.04 -15.93
C ARG A 56 -2.08 -2.11 -15.72
N LEU A 57 -2.27 -0.99 -15.04
CA LEU A 57 -1.21 -0.01 -14.78
C LEU A 57 -0.12 -0.56 -13.86
N CYS A 58 -0.52 -1.25 -12.79
CA CYS A 58 0.41 -1.90 -11.87
C CYS A 58 1.23 -2.99 -12.58
N ALA A 59 0.60 -3.82 -13.42
CA ALA A 59 1.27 -4.87 -14.18
C ALA A 59 2.28 -4.31 -15.21
N LEU A 60 2.01 -3.11 -15.74
CA LEU A 60 2.92 -2.41 -16.65
C LEU A 60 4.00 -1.58 -15.93
N THR A 61 3.99 -1.54 -14.60
CA THR A 61 4.98 -0.80 -13.81
C THR A 61 6.02 -1.78 -13.26
N PRO A 62 7.20 -1.92 -13.90
CA PRO A 62 8.23 -2.83 -13.42
C PRO A 62 8.82 -2.37 -12.08
N HIS A 63 9.42 -3.32 -11.35
CA HIS A 63 10.19 -3.00 -10.15
C HIS A 63 11.44 -2.18 -10.53
N SER A 64 11.45 -0.90 -10.18
CA SER A 64 12.46 0.06 -10.63
C SER A 64 12.75 1.07 -9.53
N ARG A 65 14.02 1.16 -9.16
CA ARG A 65 14.47 2.16 -8.17
C ARG A 65 14.21 3.58 -8.66
N ALA A 66 14.40 3.83 -9.96
CA ALA A 66 14.16 5.13 -10.57
C ALA A 66 12.67 5.51 -10.51
N GLU A 67 11.77 4.55 -10.78
CA GLU A 67 10.32 4.77 -10.63
C GLU A 67 9.96 5.07 -9.17
N TYR A 68 10.44 4.25 -8.22
CA TYR A 68 10.19 4.47 -6.79
C TYR A 68 10.69 5.84 -6.31
N GLN A 69 11.88 6.26 -6.75
CA GLN A 69 12.46 7.56 -6.38
C GLN A 69 11.71 8.73 -7.02
N HIS A 70 11.38 8.62 -8.32
CA HIS A 70 10.60 9.64 -9.03
C HIS A 70 9.30 9.98 -8.29
N TYR A 71 8.61 8.96 -7.76
CA TYR A 71 7.38 9.16 -7.00
C TYR A 71 7.61 9.63 -5.57
N ALA A 72 8.64 9.14 -4.89
CA ALA A 72 9.00 9.62 -3.56
C ALA A 72 9.41 11.10 -3.56
N ASP A 73 10.01 11.58 -4.65
CA ASP A 73 10.41 12.97 -4.83
C ASP A 73 9.21 13.84 -5.27
N ALA A 74 8.37 13.36 -6.20
CA ALA A 74 7.16 14.07 -6.61
C ALA A 74 6.15 14.28 -5.45
N ASP A 75 6.07 13.33 -4.53
CA ASP A 75 5.22 13.44 -3.32
C ASP A 75 5.76 14.44 -2.29
N ALA A 76 7.05 14.79 -2.34
CA ALA A 76 7.61 15.83 -1.48
C ALA A 76 7.25 17.25 -1.96
N ASP A 77 6.94 17.38 -3.26
CA ASP A 77 6.66 18.65 -3.94
C ASP A 77 5.18 18.86 -4.24
N ALA A 78 4.34 17.82 -4.16
CA ALA A 78 2.90 17.90 -4.42
C ALA A 78 2.13 18.24 -3.14
N ASP A 79 1.31 19.29 -3.18
CA ASP A 79 0.22 19.46 -2.22
C ASP A 79 -0.67 18.21 -2.31
N ALA A 80 -0.83 17.50 -1.18
CA ALA A 80 -1.52 16.21 -1.10
C ALA A 80 -3.00 16.23 -1.57
N ASP A 81 -3.52 17.41 -1.90
CA ASP A 81 -4.89 17.67 -2.35
C ASP A 81 -5.08 17.72 -3.88
N ASP A 82 -4.01 17.74 -4.69
CA ASP A 82 -4.14 17.67 -6.16
C ASP A 82 -4.31 16.20 -6.63
N LEU A 83 -5.43 15.60 -6.24
CA LEU A 83 -5.85 14.24 -6.60
C LEU A 83 -6.55 14.18 -7.97
N THR A 84 -6.23 15.09 -8.89
CA THR A 84 -6.93 15.22 -10.18
C THR A 84 -6.79 13.99 -11.07
N ASP A 85 -5.74 13.19 -10.89
CA ASP A 85 -5.60 11.85 -11.50
C ASP A 85 -5.60 10.74 -10.42
N GLU A 86 -6.81 10.34 -10.00
CA GLU A 86 -6.99 9.29 -9.01
C GLU A 86 -6.34 7.94 -9.42
N LEU A 87 -6.26 7.67 -10.73
CA LEU A 87 -5.76 6.40 -11.25
C LEU A 87 -4.23 6.31 -11.07
N GLU A 88 -3.54 7.40 -11.40
CA GLU A 88 -2.11 7.54 -11.15
C GLU A 88 -1.81 7.63 -9.64
N THR A 89 -2.62 8.34 -8.85
CA THR A 89 -2.46 8.33 -7.38
C THR A 89 -2.53 6.91 -6.82
N ALA A 90 -3.54 6.12 -7.22
CA ALA A 90 -3.68 4.74 -6.77
C ALA A 90 -2.48 3.86 -7.20
N ARG A 91 -2.01 4.02 -8.43
CA ARG A 91 -0.82 3.31 -8.92
C ARG A 91 0.42 3.65 -8.08
N ARG A 92 0.64 4.93 -7.73
CA ARG A 92 1.77 5.37 -6.90
C ARG A 92 1.76 4.74 -5.52
N VAL A 93 0.60 4.71 -4.86
CA VAL A 93 0.43 4.03 -3.56
C VAL A 93 0.82 2.54 -3.70
N CYS A 94 0.39 1.87 -4.77
CA CYS A 94 0.77 0.48 -5.04
C CYS A 94 2.30 0.30 -5.19
N VAL A 95 2.96 1.18 -5.94
CA VAL A 95 4.43 1.18 -6.12
C VAL A 95 5.16 1.39 -4.80
N GLN A 96 4.74 2.35 -3.98
CA GLN A 96 5.37 2.63 -2.69
C GLN A 96 5.25 1.45 -1.72
N LEU A 97 4.06 0.85 -1.63
CA LEU A 97 3.82 -0.32 -0.77
C LEU A 97 4.58 -1.56 -1.24
N SER A 98 4.68 -1.77 -2.56
CA SER A 98 5.32 -2.98 -3.12
C SER A 98 6.84 -2.89 -3.21
N GLN A 99 7.40 -1.70 -3.48
CA GLN A 99 8.84 -1.51 -3.78
C GLN A 99 9.62 -0.82 -2.64
N GLY A 100 8.95 -0.22 -1.65
CA GLY A 100 9.61 0.41 -0.50
C GLY A 100 10.19 -0.61 0.50
N SER A 101 11.34 -0.30 1.12
CA SER A 101 11.90 -1.14 2.18
C SER A 101 11.26 -0.80 3.53
N GLY A 102 10.26 -1.57 3.96
CA GLY A 102 9.65 -1.44 5.29
C GLY A 102 8.13 -1.40 5.32
N GLY A 103 7.46 -1.37 4.16
CA GLY A 103 5.99 -1.39 4.09
C GLY A 103 5.32 -0.13 4.64
N THR A 104 6.04 0.99 4.72
CA THR A 104 5.55 2.27 5.23
C THR A 104 5.57 3.33 4.14
N GLN A 105 4.58 4.24 4.15
CA GLN A 105 4.48 5.42 3.28
C GLN A 105 5.49 6.54 3.58
N ARG A 106 6.34 6.38 4.61
CA ARG A 106 7.44 7.32 4.90
C ARG A 106 8.64 7.02 3.99
N ARG A 107 9.47 8.04 3.71
CA ARG A 107 10.80 7.86 3.08
C ARG A 107 11.61 6.82 3.86
N THR A 108 11.55 5.60 3.37
CA THR A 108 12.38 4.48 3.77
C THR A 108 13.26 4.10 2.59
N GLY A 109 14.31 3.31 2.84
CA GLY A 109 15.19 2.84 1.79
C GLY A 109 14.46 2.08 0.67
N TRP A 110 15.18 1.71 -0.37
CA TRP A 110 14.64 0.88 -1.44
C TRP A 110 14.80 -0.60 -1.12
N ARG A 111 13.79 -1.43 -1.43
CA ARG A 111 13.82 -2.88 -1.13
C ARG A 111 14.79 -3.58 -2.09
N ASN A 112 15.94 -3.99 -1.57
CA ASN A 112 16.92 -4.79 -2.30
C ASN A 112 16.65 -6.28 -2.04
N TYR A 113 16.43 -7.07 -3.09
CA TYR A 113 16.44 -8.53 -2.97
C TYR A 113 17.88 -9.04 -3.11
N VAL A 114 18.56 -9.27 -2.00
CA VAL A 114 19.85 -9.95 -1.99
C VAL A 114 19.58 -11.41 -1.68
N VAL A 115 19.76 -12.29 -2.67
CA VAL A 115 19.82 -13.75 -2.40
C VAL A 115 21.02 -13.96 -1.47
N PRO A 116 20.85 -14.49 -0.25
CA PRO A 116 21.98 -14.85 0.58
C PRO A 116 22.75 -15.94 -0.16
N ARG A 117 23.92 -15.62 -0.72
CA ARG A 117 24.85 -16.67 -1.11
C ARG A 117 25.21 -17.40 0.18
N GLY A 118 24.85 -18.68 0.25
CA GLY A 118 25.10 -19.53 1.40
C GLY A 118 26.54 -19.35 1.88
N SER A 119 26.69 -19.01 3.17
CA SER A 119 27.98 -18.98 3.80
C SER A 119 28.42 -20.43 4.03
N SER A 120 29.26 -20.94 3.12
CA SER A 120 30.01 -22.17 3.32
C SER A 120 31.32 -21.84 4.01
N ILE A 121 31.39 -22.01 5.33
CA ILE A 121 32.62 -22.21 6.12
C ILE A 121 32.17 -23.04 7.34
N GLY A 122 32.46 -24.34 7.54
CA GLY A 122 33.47 -25.21 6.96
C GLY A 122 34.73 -25.23 7.83
N GLY A 123 34.84 -26.20 8.74
CA GLY A 123 36.09 -26.56 9.44
C GLY A 123 36.04 -26.44 10.96
#